data_AF-A0A3D2W050-F1
#
_entry.id   AF-A0A3D2W050-F1
#
_cell.length_a   1.000
_cell.length_b   1.000
_cell.length_c   1.000
_cell.angle_alpha   90.00
_cell.angle_beta   90.00
_cell.angle_gamma   90.00
#
_symmetry.space_group_name_H-M   'P 1'
#
loop_
_entity.id
_entity.type
_entity.pdbx_description
1 polymer ?
#
loop_
_entity_poly.entity_id
_entity_poly.type
_entity_poly.pdbx_seq_one_letter_code
_entity_poly.pdbx_strand_id
1 'polypeptide(L)'
;MYPNRWFYLHGGGVMARSRIVRRSDWRDEPPDNLYFFEPALARRRRLAREAKDGKKAEVVDRTGSVKHLERAAKSLRHVKAEDRILYVPYWDMAKAEEAMRKAGVRGAVSNLCGTQRKRVNAREP
;
A
#
# COMPACT_ATOMS: atom_id res chain seq x y z
N MET A 1 22.52 16.94 -0.21
CA MET A 1 23.53 15.91 -0.52
C MET A 1 23.91 15.26 0.81
N TYR A 2 23.94 13.91 0.86
CA TYR A 2 24.06 13.03 2.04
C TYR A 2 22.76 12.73 2.84
N PRO A 3 22.65 11.59 3.54
CA PRO A 3 22.44 10.26 2.97
C PRO A 3 21.44 9.41 3.79
N ASN A 4 21.36 8.12 3.43
CA ASN A 4 20.45 7.09 3.93
C ASN A 4 20.69 6.62 5.38
N ARG A 5 19.62 6.00 5.93
CA ARG A 5 19.58 4.68 6.62
C ARG A 5 19.56 4.65 8.18
N TRP A 6 18.84 3.63 8.66
CA TRP A 6 18.75 3.00 10.01
C TRP A 6 17.67 3.57 10.95
N PHE A 7 16.60 2.85 11.39
CA PHE A 7 16.38 1.57 12.10
C PHE A 7 16.18 1.72 13.63
N TYR A 8 15.29 0.86 14.17
CA TYR A 8 14.88 0.54 15.57
C TYR A 8 13.81 1.43 16.24
N LEU A 9 12.61 0.93 16.60
CA LEU A 9 12.14 -0.11 17.56
C LEU A 9 11.91 0.46 18.97
N HIS A 10 10.65 0.42 19.46
CA HIS A 10 10.21 -0.24 20.70
C HIS A 10 8.80 0.24 21.12
N GLY A 11 7.97 -0.71 21.53
CA GLY A 11 6.66 -0.46 22.14
C GLY A 11 5.92 -1.77 22.35
N GLY A 12 6.22 -2.44 23.47
CA GLY A 12 5.61 -3.71 23.86
C GLY A 12 4.18 -3.58 24.39
N GLY A 13 3.45 -4.70 24.42
CA GLY A 13 2.16 -4.78 25.11
C GLY A 13 1.30 -5.99 24.73
N VAL A 14 1.27 -6.96 25.65
CA VAL A 14 0.23 -7.97 25.95
C VAL A 14 -0.13 -9.05 24.90
N MET A 15 0.34 -10.27 25.20
CA MET A 15 -0.08 -11.54 24.60
C MET A 15 -1.53 -11.89 24.98
N ALA A 16 -2.46 -11.75 24.05
CA ALA A 16 -3.72 -12.50 24.06
C ALA A 16 -3.55 -13.73 23.16
N ARG A 17 -3.37 -14.92 23.77
CA ARG A 17 -3.34 -16.19 23.06
C ARG A 17 -4.76 -16.60 22.65
N SER A 18 -5.28 -16.01 21.57
CA SER A 18 -6.44 -16.59 20.89
C SER A 18 -5.98 -17.84 20.14
N ARG A 19 -6.42 -19.00 20.64
CA ARG A 19 -6.16 -20.31 20.06
C ARG A 19 -6.99 -20.47 18.77
N ILE A 20 -6.58 -19.76 17.72
CA ILE A 20 -7.08 -20.01 16.37
C ILE A 20 -6.36 -21.25 15.86
N VAL A 21 -7.04 -22.38 15.88
CA VAL A 21 -6.64 -23.59 15.18
C VAL A 21 -6.73 -23.30 13.68
N ARG A 22 -5.70 -22.65 13.14
CA ARG A 22 -5.44 -22.73 11.69
C ARG A 22 -4.96 -24.15 11.45
N ARG A 23 -5.88 -24.99 10.97
CA ARG A 23 -5.52 -26.21 10.26
C ARG A 23 -4.82 -25.75 8.99
N SER A 24 -3.51 -25.48 9.12
CA SER A 24 -2.64 -25.16 7.99
C SER A 24 -2.67 -26.35 7.05
N ASP A 25 -3.25 -26.15 5.88
CA ASP A 25 -3.17 -27.10 4.78
C ASP A 25 -1.74 -27.04 4.24
N TRP A 26 -0.88 -27.92 4.73
CA TRP A 26 0.55 -28.02 4.38
C TRP A 26 0.78 -28.48 2.93
N ARG A 27 -0.25 -28.54 2.08
CA ARG A 27 -0.17 -29.06 0.71
C ARG A 27 0.08 -28.00 -0.37
N ASP A 28 -0.08 -26.72 -0.05
CA ASP A 28 0.06 -25.62 -1.03
C ASP A 28 1.38 -24.84 -0.90
N GLU A 29 2.25 -25.17 0.06
CA GLU A 29 3.61 -24.64 0.10
C GLU A 29 4.54 -25.56 -0.68
N PRO A 30 5.06 -25.14 -1.86
CA PRO A 30 6.06 -25.92 -2.56
C PRO A 30 7.29 -26.04 -1.64
N PRO A 31 7.91 -27.23 -1.57
CA PRO A 31 8.98 -27.45 -0.63
C PRO A 31 10.14 -26.47 -0.90
N ASP A 32 10.77 -25.98 0.17
CA ASP A 32 11.78 -24.90 0.16
C ASP A 32 12.95 -25.13 -0.81
N ASN A 33 13.12 -26.37 -1.26
CA ASN A 33 14.15 -26.83 -2.20
C ASN A 33 13.79 -26.60 -3.68
N LEU A 34 12.54 -26.31 -4.06
CA LEU A 34 12.16 -26.07 -5.47
C LEU A 34 12.64 -24.72 -6.03
N TYR A 35 12.90 -23.74 -5.16
CA TYR A 35 13.32 -22.40 -5.59
C TYR A 35 14.84 -22.20 -5.66
N PHE A 36 15.63 -23.20 -5.26
CA PHE A 36 17.08 -23.09 -5.24
C PHE A 36 17.70 -23.05 -6.65
N PHE A 37 17.03 -23.64 -7.65
CA PHE A 37 17.49 -23.69 -9.05
C PHE A 37 16.77 -22.71 -9.99
N GLU A 38 15.94 -21.80 -9.48
CA GLU A 38 15.30 -20.81 -10.35
C GLU A 38 16.33 -19.83 -10.95
N PRO A 39 16.35 -19.64 -12.28
CA PRO A 39 17.19 -18.60 -12.87
C PRO A 39 16.75 -17.23 -12.34
N ALA A 40 17.73 -16.36 -12.05
CA ALA A 40 17.49 -15.07 -11.37
C ALA A 40 16.37 -14.21 -12.01
N LEU A 41 16.15 -14.37 -13.32
CA LEU A 41 15.10 -13.67 -14.06
C LEU A 41 13.68 -14.19 -13.75
N ALA A 42 13.50 -15.49 -13.53
CA ALA A 42 12.22 -16.09 -13.12
C ALA A 42 11.85 -15.65 -11.71
N ARG A 43 12.82 -15.70 -10.78
CA ARG A 43 12.64 -15.21 -9.40
C ARG A 43 12.24 -13.73 -9.36
N ARG A 44 12.89 -12.87 -10.17
CA ARG A 44 12.51 -11.44 -10.30
C ARG A 44 11.09 -11.25 -10.83
N ARG A 45 10.69 -12.03 -11.83
CA ARG A 45 9.33 -11.98 -12.39
C ARG A 45 8.27 -12.40 -11.36
N ARG A 46 8.55 -13.41 -10.55
CA ARG A 46 7.65 -13.88 -9.49
C ARG A 46 7.46 -12.84 -8.40
N LEU A 47 8.57 -12.32 -7.85
CA LEU A 47 8.54 -11.25 -6.84
C LEU A 47 7.84 -9.99 -7.36
N ALA A 48 8.01 -9.65 -8.65
CA ALA A 48 7.31 -8.52 -9.26
C ALA A 48 5.81 -8.77 -9.48
N ARG A 49 5.35 -10.03 -9.57
CA ARG A 49 3.92 -10.39 -9.59
C ARG A 49 3.35 -10.31 -8.18
N GLU A 50 4.01 -10.91 -7.19
CA GLU A 50 3.62 -10.86 -5.79
C GLU A 50 3.52 -9.41 -5.27
N ALA A 51 4.42 -8.52 -5.69
CA ALA A 51 4.35 -7.10 -5.35
C ALA A 51 3.20 -6.35 -6.05
N LYS A 52 2.69 -6.85 -7.19
CA LYS A 52 1.55 -6.26 -7.91
C LYS A 52 0.22 -6.66 -7.30
N ASP A 53 0.15 -7.84 -6.70
CA ASP A 53 -1.01 -8.33 -5.92
C ASP A 53 -0.96 -7.81 -4.46
N GLY A 54 -0.30 -6.67 -4.26
CA GLY A 54 -0.24 -5.99 -2.98
C GLY A 54 -1.65 -5.65 -2.50
N LYS A 55 -2.01 -6.17 -1.34
CA LYS A 55 -3.26 -5.82 -0.61
C LYS A 55 -3.45 -4.30 -0.47
N LYS A 56 -2.35 -3.56 -0.49
CA LYS A 56 -2.26 -2.11 -0.32
C LYS A 56 -1.57 -1.45 -1.50
N ALA A 57 -2.21 -0.43 -2.06
CA ALA A 57 -1.63 0.48 -3.04
C ALA A 57 -1.43 1.85 -2.38
N GLU A 58 -0.17 2.28 -2.26
CA GLU A 58 0.19 3.52 -1.61
C GLU A 58 0.90 4.43 -2.63
N VAL A 59 0.44 5.69 -2.73
CA VAL A 59 1.09 6.71 -3.56
C VAL A 59 1.39 7.91 -2.68
N VAL A 60 2.60 8.44 -2.77
CA VAL A 60 3.04 9.60 -2.01
C VAL A 60 3.23 10.77 -2.97
N ASP A 61 2.46 11.84 -2.76
CA ASP A 61 2.65 13.12 -3.44
C ASP A 61 3.17 14.15 -2.44
N ARG A 62 4.32 14.75 -2.71
CA ARG A 62 4.91 15.80 -1.85
C ARG A 62 4.78 17.20 -2.45
N THR A 63 4.28 17.30 -3.68
CA THR A 63 4.25 18.56 -4.44
C THR A 63 2.98 19.35 -4.13
N GLY A 64 1.86 18.67 -3.89
CA GLY A 64 0.58 19.35 -3.60
C GLY A 64 -0.07 20.00 -4.81
N SER A 65 0.51 19.82 -6.01
CA SER A 65 -0.03 20.35 -7.26
C SER A 65 -1.23 19.52 -7.71
N VAL A 66 -2.33 20.18 -8.09
CA VAL A 66 -3.57 19.54 -8.53
C VAL A 66 -3.33 18.55 -9.66
N LYS A 67 -2.46 18.88 -10.63
CA LYS A 67 -2.12 17.99 -11.75
C LYS A 67 -1.47 16.69 -11.27
N HIS A 68 -0.61 16.77 -10.26
CA HIS A 68 0.05 15.58 -9.71
C HIS A 68 -0.91 14.76 -8.84
N LEU A 69 -1.78 15.41 -8.06
CA LEU A 69 -2.83 14.74 -7.28
C LEU A 69 -3.81 13.97 -8.17
N GLU A 70 -4.23 14.55 -9.30
CA GLU A 70 -5.08 13.86 -10.28
C GLU A 70 -4.35 12.67 -10.92
N ARG A 71 -3.06 12.83 -11.25
CA ARG A 71 -2.24 11.73 -11.79
C ARG A 71 -2.07 10.61 -10.77
N ALA A 72 -1.80 10.95 -9.51
CA ALA A 72 -1.70 10.00 -8.41
C ALA A 72 -3.01 9.24 -8.19
N ALA A 73 -4.13 9.94 -8.16
CA ALA A 73 -5.45 9.33 -8.06
C ALA A 73 -5.75 8.41 -9.25
N LYS A 74 -5.45 8.83 -10.48
CA LYS A 74 -5.58 7.98 -11.68
C LYS A 74 -4.72 6.72 -11.58
N SER A 75 -3.48 6.83 -11.11
CA SER A 75 -2.63 5.65 -10.88
C SER A 75 -3.28 4.67 -9.90
N LEU A 76 -3.85 5.15 -8.79
CA LEU A 76 -4.56 4.32 -7.81
C LEU A 76 -5.82 3.65 -8.37
N ARG A 77 -6.49 4.25 -9.37
CA ARG A 77 -7.65 3.64 -10.03
C ARG A 77 -7.29 2.33 -10.74
N HIS A 78 -6.11 2.26 -11.34
CA HIS A 78 -5.67 1.12 -12.15
C HIS A 78 -5.06 -0.01 -11.32
N VAL A 79 -4.77 0.22 -10.03
CA VAL A 79 -4.23 -0.83 -9.16
C VAL A 79 -5.37 -1.64 -8.56
N LYS A 80 -5.30 -2.98 -8.72
CA LYS A 80 -6.20 -3.94 -8.06
C LYS A 80 -5.77 -4.17 -6.62
N ALA A 81 -5.82 -3.12 -5.80
CA ALA A 81 -5.62 -3.23 -4.36
C ALA A 81 -6.93 -3.00 -3.61
N GLU A 82 -7.09 -3.72 -2.50
CA GLU A 82 -8.20 -3.57 -1.54
C GLU A 82 -8.10 -2.22 -0.83
N ASP A 83 -6.90 -1.89 -0.34
CA ASP A 83 -6.61 -0.64 0.36
C ASP A 83 -5.86 0.33 -0.56
N ARG A 84 -6.47 1.45 -0.92
CA ARG A 84 -5.83 2.52 -1.73
C ARG A 84 -5.59 3.73 -0.87
N ILE A 85 -4.33 4.15 -0.73
CA ILE A 85 -3.94 5.26 0.16
C ILE A 85 -3.11 6.29 -0.63
N LEU A 86 -3.55 7.55 -0.56
CA LEU A 86 -2.82 8.70 -1.07
C LEU A 86 -2.22 9.49 0.10
N TYR A 87 -0.90 9.57 0.16
CA TYR A 87 -0.17 10.37 1.15
C TYR A 87 0.13 11.75 0.61
N VAL A 88 -0.25 12.78 1.36
CA VAL A 88 -0.10 14.19 0.97
C VAL A 88 0.30 15.07 2.15
N PRO A 89 0.86 16.26 1.90
CA PRO A 89 1.03 17.25 2.95
C PRO A 89 -0.33 17.63 3.57
N TYR A 90 -0.31 18.02 4.85
CA TYR A 90 -1.53 18.32 5.60
C TYR A 90 -2.38 19.41 4.94
N TRP A 91 -1.75 20.48 4.45
CA TRP A 91 -2.41 21.61 3.82
C TRP A 91 -3.09 21.27 2.48
N ASP A 92 -2.70 20.18 1.82
CA ASP A 92 -3.27 19.74 0.53
C ASP A 92 -4.25 18.57 0.65
N MET A 93 -4.59 18.11 1.87
CA MET A 93 -5.50 16.99 2.07
C MET A 93 -6.89 17.20 1.45
N ALA A 94 -7.43 18.42 1.52
CA ALA A 94 -8.74 18.73 0.92
C ALA A 94 -8.72 18.63 -0.61
N LYS A 95 -7.66 19.12 -1.26
CA LYS A 95 -7.47 19.03 -2.71
C LYS A 95 -7.29 17.57 -3.15
N ALA A 96 -6.59 16.78 -2.35
CA ALA A 96 -6.38 15.36 -2.61
C ALA A 96 -7.69 14.57 -2.51
N GLU A 97 -8.55 14.90 -1.54
CA GLU A 97 -9.89 14.32 -1.42
C GLU A 97 -10.73 14.61 -2.68
N GLU A 98 -10.77 15.86 -3.12
CA GLU A 98 -11.47 16.25 -4.34
C GLU A 98 -10.92 15.55 -5.58
N ALA A 99 -9.58 15.44 -5.70
CA ALA A 99 -8.94 14.73 -6.80
C ALA A 99 -9.30 13.23 -6.83
N MET A 100 -9.33 12.56 -5.67
CA MET A 100 -9.77 11.16 -5.57
C MET A 100 -11.25 11.00 -5.92
N ARG A 101 -12.09 11.93 -5.46
CA ARG A 101 -13.53 11.93 -5.76
C ARG A 101 -13.79 12.14 -7.25
N LYS A 102 -13.09 13.10 -7.88
CA LYS A 102 -13.14 13.39 -9.32
C LYS A 102 -12.64 12.22 -10.16
N ALA A 103 -11.63 11.49 -9.67
CA ALA A 103 -11.12 10.28 -10.32
C ALA A 103 -12.00 9.02 -10.09
N GLY A 104 -13.04 9.11 -9.24
CA GLY A 104 -13.92 8.00 -8.91
C GLY A 104 -13.24 6.87 -8.11
N VAL A 105 -12.18 7.20 -7.37
CA VAL A 105 -11.38 6.21 -6.63
C VAL A 105 -11.86 6.11 -5.19
N ARG A 106 -12.25 4.91 -4.77
CA ARG A 106 -12.47 4.57 -3.35
C ARG A 106 -11.11 4.40 -2.66
N GLY A 107 -10.94 4.98 -1.48
CA GLY A 107 -9.68 4.83 -0.74
C GLY A 107 -9.58 5.72 0.48
N ALA A 108 -8.36 6.01 0.90
CA ALA A 108 -8.06 6.94 1.98
C ALA A 108 -7.00 7.95 1.56
N VAL A 109 -7.11 9.15 2.10
CA VAL A 109 -6.08 10.19 2.04
C VAL A 109 -5.47 10.29 3.43
N SER A 110 -4.15 10.20 3.52
CA SER A 110 -3.41 10.32 4.79
C SER A 110 -2.43 11.48 4.71
N ASN A 111 -2.24 12.19 5.82
CA ASN A 111 -1.10 13.10 5.90
C ASN A 111 0.22 12.30 5.91
N LEU A 112 1.32 12.93 5.48
CA LEU A 112 2.65 12.32 5.49
C LEU A 112 3.09 11.82 6.88
N CYS A 113 2.62 12.47 7.95
CA CYS A 113 2.92 12.10 9.34
C CYS A 113 2.06 10.93 9.85
N GLY A 114 1.04 10.50 9.10
CA GLY A 114 0.13 9.40 9.46
C GLY A 114 -0.87 9.71 10.58
N THR A 115 -0.82 10.90 11.17
CA THR A 115 -1.70 11.36 12.25
C THR A 115 -3.15 11.56 11.81
N GLN A 116 -3.35 12.02 10.59
CA GLN A 116 -4.66 12.34 10.06
C GLN A 116 -4.94 11.51 8.81
N ARG A 117 -6.08 10.81 8.83
CA ARG A 117 -6.53 9.98 7.73
C ARG A 117 -8.01 10.24 7.47
N LYS A 118 -8.34 10.56 6.22
CA LYS A 118 -9.71 10.69 5.73
C LYS A 118 -10.03 9.54 4.78
N ARG A 119 -11.18 8.90 4.96
CA ARG A 119 -11.69 7.91 4.01
C ARG A 119 -12.51 8.61 2.94
N VAL A 120 -12.23 8.29 1.68
CA VAL A 120 -12.95 8.79 0.52
C VAL A 120 -13.79 7.66 -0.03
N ASN A 121 -15.10 7.77 0.16
CA ASN A 121 -16.05 6.92 -0.52
C ASN A 121 -16.23 7.47 -1.94
N ALA A 122 -15.99 6.64 -2.95
CA ALA A 122 -16.39 7.00 -4.31
C ALA A 122 -17.91 7.15 -4.30
N ARG A 123 -18.37 8.26 -4.86
CA ARG A 123 -19.77 8.49 -5.20
C ARG A 123 -20.19 7.32 -6.08
N GLU A 124 -21.22 6.58 -5.67
CA GLU A 124 -21.84 5.60 -6.58
C GLU A 124 -22.22 6.33 -7.88
N PRO A 125 -21.97 5.71 -9.04
CA PRO A 125 -22.34 6.27 -10.33
C PRO A 125 -23.85 6.54 -10.42
#